data_AF-A0A354D6G7-F1
#
_entry.id   AF-A0A354D6G7-F1
#
_cell.length_a   1.000
_cell.length_b   1.000
_cell.length_c   1.000
_cell.angle_alpha   90.00
_cell.angle_beta   90.00
_cell.angle_gamma   90.00
#
_symmetry.space_group_name_H-M   'P 1'
#
loop_
_entity.id
_entity.type
_entity.pdbx_description
1 polymer ?
#
loop_
_entity_poly.entity_id
_entity_poly.type
_entity_poly.pdbx_seq_one_letter_code
_entity_poly.pdbx_strand_id
1 'polypeptide(L)' 'MSSNTSSGSNTSSMAVPEAKEAMKRFKEEVASEIGVPLKEGYNGDLTSRQAGSIGGEMVKKMIMKQEEQMSGR' A
#
# COMPACT_ATOMS: atom_id res chain seq x y z
N MET A 1 23.58 -21.14 -25.11
CA MET A 1 22.43 -20.21 -24.97
C MET A 1 22.17 -20.06 -23.47
N SER A 2 22.77 -19.05 -22.85
CA SER A 2 22.68 -18.84 -21.39
C SER A 2 21.58 -17.82 -21.10
N SER A 3 20.45 -18.29 -20.61
CA SER A 3 19.32 -17.47 -20.17
C SER A 3 19.65 -16.81 -18.82
N ASN A 4 19.98 -15.51 -18.88
CA ASN A 4 20.15 -14.66 -17.70
C ASN A 4 18.78 -14.14 -17.24
N THR A 5 18.11 -14.88 -16.37
CA THR A 5 16.86 -14.42 -15.73
C THR A 5 17.19 -13.55 -14.52
N SER A 6 17.53 -12.28 -14.75
CA SER A 6 17.57 -11.26 -13.69
C SER A 6 16.14 -11.02 -13.21
N SER A 7 15.69 -11.84 -12.26
CA SER A 7 14.46 -11.62 -11.51
C SER A 7 14.71 -10.47 -10.53
N GLY A 8 14.53 -9.24 -11.02
CA GLY A 8 14.59 -8.02 -10.23
C GLY A 8 13.53 -8.05 -9.14
N SER A 9 13.90 -8.59 -7.99
CA SER A 9 13.07 -8.58 -6.79
C SER A 9 13.07 -7.16 -6.24
N ASN A 10 12.15 -6.33 -6.74
CA ASN A 10 11.82 -5.03 -6.16
C ASN A 10 11.13 -5.25 -4.82
N THR A 11 11.83 -5.79 -3.82
CA THR A 11 11.34 -5.87 -2.45
C THR A 11 11.53 -4.49 -1.83
N SER A 12 10.51 -3.64 -1.93
CA SER A 12 10.43 -2.42 -1.13
C SER A 12 10.37 -2.81 0.35
N SER A 13 11.51 -2.77 1.03
CA SER A 13 11.56 -2.92 2.48
C SER A 13 10.82 -1.73 3.10
N MET A 14 9.94 -2.02 4.06
CA MET A 14 9.34 -0.98 4.89
C MET A 14 10.45 -0.19 5.60
N ALA A 15 10.40 1.14 5.54
CA ALA A 15 11.38 1.99 6.18
C ALA A 15 11.31 1.91 7.72
N VAL A 16 10.11 1.65 8.26
CA VAL A 16 9.87 1.43 9.68
C VAL A 16 9.26 0.03 9.85
N PRO A 17 10.06 -0.99 10.16
CA PRO A 17 9.60 -2.38 10.26
C PRO A 17 8.48 -2.57 11.29
N GLU A 18 8.53 -1.84 12.40
CA GLU A 18 7.56 -1.89 13.49
C GLU A 18 6.16 -1.43 13.05
N ALA A 19 6.09 -0.57 12.02
CA ALA A 19 4.84 -0.08 11.47
C ALA A 19 4.18 -1.06 10.48
N LYS A 20 4.80 -2.20 10.16
CA LYS A 20 4.31 -3.13 9.12
C LYS A 20 2.88 -3.61 9.38
N GLU A 21 2.56 -3.98 10.61
CA GLU A 21 1.21 -4.43 10.99
C GLU A 21 0.19 -3.29 10.94
N ALA A 22 0.56 -2.10 11.42
CA ALA A 22 -0.29 -0.91 11.33
C ALA A 22 -0.58 -0.54 9.87
N MET A 23 0.43 -0.63 8.99
CA MET A 23 0.30 -0.38 7.56
C MET A 23 -0.56 -1.43 6.86
N LYS A 24 -0.50 -2.70 7.29
CA LYS A 24 -1.39 -3.76 6.79
C LYS A 24 -2.86 -3.44 7.09
N ARG A 25 -3.16 -3.11 8.35
CA ARG A 25 -4.51 -2.73 8.79
C ARG A 25 -5.01 -1.49 8.06
N PHE A 26 -4.17 -0.47 7.97
CA PHE A 26 -4.51 0.76 7.28
C PHE A 26 -4.84 0.53 5.79
N LYS A 27 -4.10 -0.35 5.12
CA LYS A 27 -4.41 -0.76 3.74
C LYS A 27 -5.77 -1.45 3.63
N GLU A 28 -6.11 -2.33 4.56
CA GLU A 28 -7.41 -3.03 4.60
C GLU A 28 -8.58 -2.06 4.85
N GLU A 29 -8.39 -1.09 5.75
CA GLU A 29 -9.35 -0.02 6.01
C GLU A 29 -9.58 0.84 4.76
N VAL A 30 -8.49 1.33 4.15
CA VAL A 30 -8.58 2.15 2.93
C VAL A 30 -9.25 1.40 1.80
N ALA A 31 -8.89 0.13 1.58
CA ALA A 31 -9.53 -0.70 0.55
C ALA A 31 -11.04 -0.84 0.76
N SER A 32 -11.45 -1.04 2.02
CA SER A 32 -12.86 -1.15 2.40
C SER A 32 -13.62 0.16 2.13
N GLU A 33 -13.02 1.31 2.45
CA GLU A 33 -13.64 2.61 2.23
C GLU A 33 -13.84 2.95 0.74
N ILE A 34 -12.88 2.57 -0.11
CA ILE A 34 -12.97 2.83 -1.55
C ILE A 34 -13.69 1.71 -2.33
N GLY A 35 -14.23 0.72 -1.62
CA GLY A 35 -14.99 -0.39 -2.20
C GLY A 35 -14.17 -1.35 -3.06
N VAL A 36 -12.85 -1.44 -2.83
CA VAL A 36 -11.99 -2.39 -3.53
C VAL A 36 -11.96 -3.72 -2.75
N PRO A 37 -12.28 -4.87 -3.37
CA PRO A 37 -12.37 -6.15 -2.69
C PRO A 37 -10.97 -6.75 -2.43
N LEU A 38 -10.21 -6.12 -1.54
CA LEU A 38 -8.90 -6.59 -1.11
C LEU A 38 -9.07 -7.79 -0.16
N LYS A 39 -8.39 -8.90 -0.46
CA LYS A 39 -8.38 -10.12 0.35
C LYS A 39 -7.06 -10.28 1.07
N GLU A 40 -7.08 -10.98 2.19
CA GLU A 40 -5.84 -11.46 2.81
C GLU A 40 -5.25 -12.59 1.95
N GLY A 41 -4.03 -12.39 1.44
CA GLY A 41 -3.36 -13.34 0.55
C GLY A 41 -3.35 -12.90 -0.92
N TYR A 42 -3.73 -13.81 -1.82
CA TYR A 42 -3.63 -13.59 -3.26
C TYR A 42 -4.74 -12.67 -3.78
N ASN A 43 -4.34 -11.61 -4.49
CA ASN A 43 -5.22 -10.58 -5.05
C ASN A 43 -5.03 -10.44 -6.58
N GLY A 44 -4.77 -11.55 -7.28
CA GLY A 44 -4.52 -11.54 -8.73
C GLY A 44 -5.75 -11.18 -9.57
N ASP A 45 -6.93 -11.19 -8.96
CA ASP A 45 -8.20 -10.73 -9.53
C ASP A 45 -8.36 -9.19 -9.49
N LEU A 46 -7.56 -8.48 -8.67
CA LEU A 46 -7.57 -7.02 -8.65
C LEU A 46 -6.90 -6.46 -9.90
N THR A 47 -7.59 -5.52 -10.55
CA THR A 47 -6.96 -4.74 -11.61
C THR A 47 -5.84 -3.88 -11.05
N SER A 48 -4.81 -3.59 -11.86
CA SER A 48 -3.72 -2.70 -11.45
C SER A 48 -4.21 -1.32 -11.01
N ARG A 49 -5.33 -0.84 -11.58
CA ARG A 49 -5.98 0.41 -11.18
C ARG A 49 -6.57 0.31 -9.78
N GLN A 50 -7.22 -0.79 -9.43
CA GLN A 50 -7.77 -1.02 -8.09
C GLN A 50 -6.65 -1.12 -7.04
N ALA A 51 -5.63 -1.95 -7.29
CA ALA A 51 -4.48 -2.06 -6.39
C ALA A 51 -3.75 -0.72 -6.22
N GLY A 52 -3.55 0.02 -7.32
CA GLY A 52 -2.95 1.35 -7.30
C GLY A 52 -3.79 2.39 -6.55
N SER A 53 -5.12 2.33 -6.68
CA SER A 53 -6.03 3.26 -5.98
C SER A 53 -5.96 3.14 -4.46
N ILE A 54 -5.78 1.92 -3.93
CA ILE A 54 -5.57 1.71 -2.49
C ILE A 54 -4.30 2.43 -2.04
N GLY A 55 -3.17 2.20 -2.73
CA GLY A 55 -1.90 2.83 -2.37
C GLY A 55 -1.93 4.37 -2.47
N GLY A 56 -2.60 4.91 -3.50
CA GLY A 56 -2.76 6.35 -3.66
C GLY A 56 -3.58 7.00 -2.54
N GLU A 57 -4.70 6.38 -2.15
CA GLU A 57 -5.55 6.88 -1.07
C GLU A 57 -4.88 6.73 0.30
N MET A 58 -4.08 5.68 0.52
CA MET A 58 -3.24 5.56 1.71
C MET A 58 -2.30 6.76 1.86
N VAL A 59 -1.56 7.11 0.80
CA VAL A 59 -0.61 8.23 0.82
C VAL A 59 -1.33 9.57 1.04
N LYS A 60 -2.45 9.79 0.34
CA LYS A 60 -3.26 11.00 0.47
C LYS A 60 -3.72 11.24 1.91
N LYS A 61 -4.23 10.20 2.58
CA LYS A 61 -4.65 10.26 3.97
C LYS A 61 -3.49 10.49 4.94
N MET A 62 -2.33 9.88 4.69
CA MET A 62 -1.13 10.11 5.51
C MET A 62 -0.70 11.57 5.44
N ILE A 63 -0.69 12.15 4.24
CA ILE A 63 -0.35 13.57 4.03
C ILE A 63 -1.38 14.46 4.73
N MET A 64 -2.68 14.22 4.52
CA MET A 64 -3.74 14.99 5.16
C MET A 64 -3.61 14.99 6.69
N LYS A 65 -3.42 13.81 7.30
CA LYS A 65 -3.21 13.69 8.75
C LYS A 65 -1.96 14.43 9.23
N GLN A 66 -0.88 14.39 8.45
CA GLN A 66 0.35 15.11 8.76
C GLN A 66 0.14 16.63 8.66
N GLU A 67 -0.56 17.10 7.63
CA GLU A 67 -0.92 18.51 7.46
C GLU A 67 -1.78 19.02 8.61
N GLU A 68 -2.79 18.24 9.03
CA GLU A 68 -3.62 18.56 10.22
C GLU A 68 -2.78 18.66 11.50
N GLN A 69 -1.86 17.72 11.72
CA GLN A 69 -0.97 17.73 12.89
C GLN A 69 0.01 18.92 12.88
N MET A 70 0.45 19.35 11.70
CA MET A 70 1.34 20.50 11.55
C MET A 70 0.60 21.82 11.66
N SER A 71 -0.65 21.89 11.16
CA SER A 71 -1.50 23.09 11.22
C SER A 71 -1.99 23.41 12.63
N GLY A 72 -1.98 22.42 13.54
CA GLY A 72 -2.29 22.60 14.96
C GLY A 72 -1.11 23.04 15.83
N ARG A 73 0.03 23.38 15.22
CA ARG A 73 1.21 23.97 15.88
C ARG A 73 1.34 25.43 15.47
#